data_AF-A0AAV8XQ30-F1
#
_entry.id   AF-A0AAV8XQ30-F1
#
_cell.length_a   1.000
_cell.length_b   1.000
_cell.length_c   1.000
_cell.angle_alpha   90.00
_cell.angle_beta   90.00
_cell.angle_gamma   90.00
#
_symmetry.space_group_name_H-M   'P 1'
#
loop_
_entity.id
_entity.type
_entity.pdbx_description
1 polymer ?
#
loop_
_entity_poly.entity_id
_entity_poly.type
_entity_poly.pdbx_seq_one_letter_code
_entity_poly.pdbx_strand_id
1 'polypeptide(L)'
;MTGLQKLFDFLKPQFFDNFVAATKVISGYNPETYYFKTSSLPLHMGTSLKQVCDVATKMSWNCEISSLALKNLNERKYQKTKLLPLTEDVMKFQKFLNEAAKRSLCSIKGKPPDQIIL
;
A
#
# COMPACT_ATOMS: atom_id res chain seq x y z
N MET A 1 11.05 14.55 6.40
CA MET A 1 10.54 14.45 5.01
C MET A 1 9.64 15.66 4.74
N THR A 2 10.14 16.78 4.24
CA THR A 2 9.37 18.06 4.32
C THR A 2 9.47 18.99 3.12
N GLY A 3 10.44 18.82 2.21
CA GLY A 3 10.55 19.66 1.00
C GLY A 3 9.63 19.24 -0.15
N LEU A 4 9.56 17.93 -0.42
CA LEU A 4 8.85 17.40 -1.59
C LEU A 4 7.32 17.53 -1.47
N GLN A 5 6.76 17.32 -0.27
CA GLN A 5 5.33 17.50 -0.03
C GLN A 5 4.88 18.94 -0.22
N LYS A 6 5.67 19.91 0.26
CA LYS A 6 5.40 21.34 0.05
C LYS A 6 5.40 21.69 -1.44
N LEU A 7 6.31 21.10 -2.22
CA LEU A 7 6.33 21.31 -3.67
C LEU A 7 5.05 20.77 -4.34
N PHE A 8 4.58 19.58 -3.95
CA PHE A 8 3.31 19.04 -4.46
C PHE A 8 2.10 19.85 -4.00
N ASP A 9 2.16 20.48 -2.82
CA ASP A 9 1.10 21.38 -2.37
C ASP A 9 0.93 22.59 -3.29
N PHE A 10 2.02 23.12 -3.86
CA PHE A 10 1.97 24.23 -4.84
C PHE A 10 1.41 23.81 -6.21
N LEU A 11 1.38 22.52 -6.53
CA LEU A 11 0.80 22.01 -7.78
C LEU A 11 -0.72 21.79 -7.67
N LYS A 12 -1.33 22.06 -6.51
CA LYS A 12 -2.78 21.96 -6.35
C LYS A 12 -3.51 22.99 -7.21
N PRO A 13 -4.70 22.66 -7.75
CA PRO A 13 -5.49 23.56 -8.60
C PRO A 13 -5.75 24.93 -7.96
N GLN A 14 -5.85 24.98 -6.63
CA GLN A 14 -6.05 26.20 -5.83
C GLN A 14 -4.96 27.27 -6.00
N PHE A 15 -3.75 26.89 -6.46
CA PHE A 15 -2.65 27.81 -6.71
C PHE A 15 -2.44 28.10 -8.19
N PHE A 16 -3.27 27.53 -9.07
CA PHE A 16 -3.15 27.72 -10.51
C PHE A 16 -3.31 29.19 -10.92
N ASP A 17 -4.17 29.95 -10.24
CA ASP A 17 -4.35 31.38 -10.49
C ASP A 17 -3.06 32.18 -10.25
N ASN A 18 -2.30 31.84 -9.22
CA ASN A 18 -1.00 32.45 -8.94
C ASN A 18 0.00 32.15 -10.05
N PHE A 19 -0.01 30.93 -10.58
CA PHE A 19 0.81 30.54 -11.72
C PHE A 19 0.42 31.32 -12.98
N VAL A 20 -0.88 31.48 -13.26
CA VAL A 20 -1.38 32.26 -14.40
C VAL A 20 -0.98 33.73 -14.26
N ALA A 21 -1.10 34.32 -13.06
CA ALA A 21 -0.69 35.68 -12.78
C ALA A 21 0.82 35.87 -13.01
N ALA A 22 1.66 34.99 -12.46
CA ALA A 22 3.10 35.02 -12.66
C ALA A 22 3.47 34.86 -14.15
N THR A 23 2.81 33.93 -14.85
CA THR A 23 3.00 33.71 -16.29
C THR A 23 2.67 34.95 -17.10
N LYS A 24 1.56 35.65 -16.79
CA LYS A 24 1.17 36.92 -17.43
C LYS A 24 2.22 38.01 -17.22
N VAL A 25 2.77 38.14 -16.02
CA VAL A 25 3.83 39.10 -15.72
C VAL A 25 5.10 38.77 -16.52
N ILE A 26 5.54 37.51 -16.52
CA ILE A 26 6.78 37.07 -17.16
C ILE A 26 6.70 37.17 -18.69
N SER A 27 5.55 36.86 -19.27
CA SER A 27 5.32 36.94 -20.72
C SER A 27 5.03 38.35 -21.25
N GLY A 28 4.99 39.35 -20.37
CA GLY A 28 4.70 40.74 -20.72
C GLY A 28 3.29 40.91 -21.27
N TYR A 29 2.30 40.36 -20.57
CA TYR A 29 0.88 40.54 -20.88
C TYR A 29 0.46 42.00 -20.71
N ASN A 30 -0.14 42.59 -21.74
CA ASN A 30 -0.77 43.89 -21.68
C ASN A 30 -2.31 43.73 -21.59
N PRO A 31 -2.96 44.17 -20.51
CA PRO A 31 -4.40 44.05 -20.33
C PRO A 31 -5.22 44.95 -21.27
N GLU A 32 -4.66 46.04 -21.79
CA GLU A 32 -5.38 46.95 -22.69
C GLU A 32 -5.48 46.40 -24.11
N THR A 33 -4.41 45.77 -24.59
CA THR A 33 -4.33 45.21 -25.94
C THR A 33 -4.57 43.69 -25.98
N TYR A 34 -4.79 43.06 -24.82
CA TYR A 34 -4.92 41.61 -24.64
C TYR A 34 -3.78 40.79 -25.30
N TYR A 35 -2.58 41.36 -25.37
CA TYR A 35 -1.44 40.79 -26.11
C TYR A 35 -0.28 40.43 -25.18
N PHE A 36 0.44 39.36 -25.52
CA PHE A 36 1.65 38.93 -24.84
C PHE A 36 2.87 39.36 -25.65
N LYS A 37 3.81 40.11 -25.05
CA LYS A 37 5.10 40.46 -25.71
C LYS A 37 5.82 39.25 -26.29
N THR A 38 5.72 38.10 -25.62
CA THR A 38 6.25 36.85 -26.13
C THR A 38 5.22 35.75 -25.95
N SER A 39 4.44 35.51 -27.00
CA SER A 39 3.33 34.54 -27.03
C SER A 39 3.75 33.08 -26.83
N SER A 40 5.02 32.73 -27.08
CA SER A 40 5.54 31.39 -26.84
C SER A 40 5.87 31.10 -25.37
N LEU A 41 6.13 32.13 -24.55
CA LEU A 41 6.48 31.96 -23.13
C LEU A 41 5.34 31.36 -22.30
N PRO A 42 4.09 31.87 -22.36
CA PRO A 42 2.97 31.26 -21.65
C PRO A 42 2.77 29.79 -22.00
N LEU A 43 2.92 29.45 -23.29
CA LEU A 43 2.77 28.09 -23.78
C LEU A 43 3.87 27.16 -23.25
N HIS A 44 5.13 27.64 -23.26
CA HIS A 44 6.25 26.89 -22.69
C HIS A 44 6.07 26.68 -21.18
N MET A 45 5.69 27.71 -20.44
CA MET A 45 5.44 27.61 -19.00
C MET A 45 4.32 26.61 -18.68
N GLY A 46 3.22 26.64 -19.42
CA GLY A 46 2.13 25.67 -19.27
C GLY A 46 2.57 24.24 -19.56
N THR A 47 3.41 24.05 -20.59
CA THR A 47 3.98 22.73 -20.93
C THR A 47 4.91 22.22 -19.82
N SER A 48 5.79 23.07 -19.29
CA SER A 48 6.66 22.73 -18.17
C SER A 48 5.86 22.37 -16.92
N LEU A 49 4.80 23.13 -16.61
CA LEU A 49 3.92 22.83 -15.47
C LEU A 49 3.26 21.46 -15.65
N LYS A 50 2.75 21.16 -16.84
CA LYS A 50 2.15 19.85 -17.16
C LYS A 50 3.14 18.71 -16.92
N GLN A 51 4.38 18.84 -17.41
CA GLN A 51 5.42 17.84 -17.22
C GLN A 51 5.71 17.59 -15.73
N VAL A 52 5.80 18.65 -14.93
CA VAL A 52 6.04 18.54 -13.48
C VAL A 52 4.86 17.84 -12.78
N CYS A 53 3.61 18.18 -13.13
CA CYS A 53 2.43 17.50 -12.59
C CYS A 53 2.38 16.00 -12.95
N ASP A 54 2.75 15.65 -14.18
CA ASP A 54 2.80 14.25 -14.63
C ASP A 54 3.86 13.45 -13.86
N VAL A 55 5.05 14.03 -13.66
CA VAL A 55 6.13 13.41 -12.88
C VAL A 55 5.74 13.27 -11.41
N ALA A 56 5.16 14.31 -10.82
CA ALA A 56 4.66 14.30 -9.45
C ALA A 56 3.68 13.15 -9.19
N THR A 57 2.69 13.02 -10.08
CA THR A 57 1.66 11.98 -9.99
C THR A 57 2.27 10.59 -10.11
N LYS A 58 3.15 10.38 -11.11
CA LYS A 58 3.86 9.10 -11.30
C LYS A 58 4.71 8.74 -10.08
N MET A 59 5.38 9.72 -9.47
CA MET A 59 6.22 9.51 -8.31
C MET A 59 5.39 9.12 -7.07
N SER A 60 4.25 9.78 -6.82
CA SER A 60 3.33 9.39 -5.73
C SER A 60 2.88 7.94 -5.88
N TRP A 61 2.43 7.58 -7.09
CA TRP A 61 1.94 6.23 -7.38
C TRP A 61 3.03 5.17 -7.19
N ASN A 62 4.24 5.42 -7.68
CA ASN A 62 5.38 4.52 -7.49
C ASN A 62 5.73 4.32 -6.01
N CYS A 63 5.72 5.39 -5.21
CA CYS A 63 5.96 5.32 -3.77
C CYS A 63 4.85 4.54 -3.04
N GLU A 64 3.59 4.77 -3.39
CA GLU A 64 2.46 4.05 -2.80
C GLU A 64 2.51 2.55 -3.10
N ILE A 65 2.74 2.17 -4.36
CA ILE A 65 2.88 0.77 -4.76
C ILE A 65 4.09 0.13 -4.07
N SER A 66 5.23 0.81 -3.99
CA SER A 66 6.43 0.30 -3.30
C SER A 66 6.17 0.11 -1.81
N SER A 67 5.50 1.07 -1.17
CA SER A 67 5.13 1.02 0.26
C SER A 67 4.14 -0.11 0.52
N LEU A 68 3.13 -0.28 -0.34
CA LEU A 68 2.16 -1.36 -0.24
C LEU A 68 2.81 -2.73 -0.47
N ALA A 69 3.71 -2.85 -1.45
CA ALA A 69 4.50 -4.05 -1.68
C ALA A 69 5.37 -4.39 -0.47
N LEU A 70 6.04 -3.39 0.13
CA LEU A 70 6.85 -3.56 1.32
C LEU A 70 5.99 -4.00 2.53
N LYS A 71 4.83 -3.38 2.73
CA LYS A 71 3.86 -3.81 3.77
C LYS A 71 3.44 -5.25 3.55
N ASN A 72 3.02 -5.62 2.34
CA ASN A 72 2.64 -6.98 2.00
C ASN A 72 3.78 -8.00 2.25
N LEU A 73 5.02 -7.67 1.85
CA LEU A 73 6.18 -8.52 2.13
C LEU A 73 6.46 -8.66 3.63
N ASN A 74 6.36 -7.56 4.37
CA ASN A 74 6.58 -7.56 5.81
C ASN A 74 5.48 -8.31 6.56
N GLU A 75 4.21 -8.15 6.16
CA GLU A 75 3.08 -8.92 6.68
C GLU A 75 3.24 -10.42 6.40
N ARG A 76 3.65 -10.81 5.18
CA ARG A 76 3.97 -12.22 4.87
C ARG A 76 5.14 -12.75 5.70
N LYS A 77 6.19 -11.93 5.89
CA LYS A 77 7.31 -12.27 6.77
C LYS A 77 6.82 -12.44 8.21
N TYR A 78 5.98 -11.56 8.72
CA TYR A 78 5.39 -11.66 10.05
C TYR A 78 4.48 -12.89 10.18
N GLN A 79 3.62 -13.19 9.20
CA GLN A 79 2.82 -14.41 9.19
C GLN A 79 3.69 -15.68 9.19
N LYS A 80 4.82 -15.65 8.50
CA LYS A 80 5.83 -16.74 8.53
C LYS A 80 6.60 -16.81 9.85
N THR A 81 6.86 -15.67 10.51
CA THR A 81 7.59 -15.61 11.80
C THR A 81 6.68 -15.88 13.01
N LYS A 82 5.36 -15.67 12.86
CA LYS A 82 4.31 -16.11 13.80
C LYS A 82 4.04 -17.61 13.74
N LEU A 83 4.68 -18.33 12.81
CA LEU A 83 4.92 -19.76 12.92
C LEU A 83 5.97 -19.98 14.04
N LEU A 84 5.58 -19.64 15.28
CA LEU A 84 6.36 -20.01 16.46
C LEU A 84 6.54 -21.53 16.46
N PRO A 85 7.69 -22.06 16.93
CA PRO A 85 7.91 -23.51 17.09
C PRO A 85 6.83 -24.20 17.96
N LEU A 86 5.95 -23.42 18.58
CA LEU A 86 4.70 -23.84 19.21
C LEU A 86 3.88 -24.79 18.32
N THR A 87 3.88 -24.65 17.00
CA THR A 87 3.10 -25.55 16.14
C THR A 87 3.68 -26.96 16.09
N GLU A 88 5.00 -27.17 16.17
CA GLU A 88 5.57 -28.52 16.07
C GLU A 88 5.26 -29.35 17.32
N ASP A 89 5.42 -28.77 18.51
CA ASP A 89 5.11 -29.45 19.76
C ASP A 89 3.60 -29.62 19.95
N VAL A 90 2.79 -28.63 19.54
CA VAL A 90 1.32 -28.76 19.53
C VAL A 90 0.87 -29.82 18.51
N MET A 91 1.52 -29.95 17.37
CA MET A 91 1.24 -31.01 16.38
C MET A 91 1.65 -32.39 16.91
N LYS A 92 2.79 -32.51 17.59
CA LYS A 92 3.22 -33.76 18.26
C LYS A 92 2.22 -34.13 19.37
N PHE A 93 1.78 -33.15 20.15
CA PHE A 93 0.79 -33.35 21.21
C PHE A 93 -0.58 -33.75 20.65
N GLN A 94 -1.06 -33.08 19.61
CA GLN A 94 -2.31 -33.43 18.92
C GLN A 94 -2.25 -34.84 18.30
N LYS A 95 -1.10 -35.23 17.73
CA LYS A 95 -0.88 -36.58 17.20
C LYS A 95 -0.93 -37.62 18.31
N PHE A 96 -0.29 -37.34 19.44
CA PHE A 96 -0.32 -38.21 20.61
C PHE A 96 -1.74 -38.38 21.17
N LEU A 97 -2.49 -37.28 21.33
CA LEU A 97 -3.89 -37.33 21.80
C LEU A 97 -4.79 -38.15 20.87
N ASN A 98 -4.63 -38.02 19.55
CA ASN A 98 -5.39 -38.80 18.58
C ASN A 98 -5.03 -40.30 18.63
N GLU A 99 -3.76 -40.65 18.80
CA GLU A 99 -3.34 -42.04 18.96
C GLU A 99 -3.86 -42.65 20.27
N ALA A 100 -3.83 -41.89 21.37
CA ALA A 100 -4.41 -42.32 22.64
C ALA A 100 -5.93 -42.56 22.52
N ALA A 101 -6.65 -41.61 21.91
CA ALA A 101 -8.09 -41.74 21.66
C ALA A 101 -8.42 -42.95 20.77
N LYS A 102 -7.65 -43.20 19.70
CA LYS A 102 -7.81 -44.37 18.84
C LYS A 102 -7.57 -45.68 19.58
N ARG A 103 -6.54 -45.77 20.42
CA ARG A 103 -6.25 -46.98 21.22
C ARG A 103 -7.40 -47.31 22.16
N SER A 104 -7.94 -46.32 22.86
CA SER A 104 -9.11 -46.51 23.73
C SER A 104 -10.34 -46.97 22.95
N LEU A 105 -10.61 -46.38 21.77
CA LEU A 105 -11.71 -46.82 20.90
C LEU A 105 -11.52 -48.24 20.35
N CYS A 106 -10.30 -48.65 20.04
CA CYS A 106 -10.00 -50.03 19.62
C CYS A 106 -10.18 -51.05 20.75
N SER A 107 -9.86 -50.69 22.01
CA SER A 107 -10.16 -51.55 23.18
C SER A 107 -11.66 -51.65 23.48
N ILE A 108 -12.47 -50.67 23.08
CA ILE A 108 -13.93 -50.70 23.26
C ILE A 108 -14.63 -51.47 22.13
N LYS A 109 -14.09 -51.50 20.90
CA LYS A 109 -14.65 -52.27 19.77
C LYS A 109 -14.47 -53.79 19.86
N GLY A 110 -13.89 -54.30 20.95
CA GLY A 110 -13.60 -55.73 21.16
C GLY A 110 -14.31 -56.41 22.32
N LYS A 111 -15.30 -55.78 22.98
CA LYS A 111 -16.11 -56.45 24.02
C LYS A 111 -17.58 -56.54 23.62
N PRO A 112 -18.15 -57.75 23.41
CA PRO A 112 -19.59 -57.92 23.27
C PRO A 112 -20.30 -57.59 24.60
N PRO A 113 -21.52 -57.05 24.54
CA PRO A 113 -22.28 -56.58 25.71
C PRO A 113 -23.00 -57.70 26.46
N ASP A 114 -22.34 -58.82 26.78
CA ASP A 114 -22.94 -59.90 27.58
C ASP A 114 -21.91 -60.58 28.49
N GLN A 115 -21.59 -59.95 29.63
CA GLN A 115 -21.19 -60.62 30.87
C GLN A 115 -20.93 -59.58 31.98
N ILE A 116 -22.00 -58.96 32.46
CA ILE A 116 -22.12 -58.62 33.88
C ILE A 116 -23.51 -59.12 34.30
N ILE A 117 -23.57 -60.37 34.76
CA ILE A 117 -24.65 -60.86 35.62
C ILE A 117 -24.00 -61.19 36.95
N LEU A 118 -24.54 -60.56 38.00
CA LEU A 118 -24.27 -60.64 39.44
C LEU A 118 -22.87 -60.26 39.92
#